data_AF-A0A903VQP6-F1
#
_entry.id   AF-A0A903VQP6-F1
#
_cell.length_a   1.000
_cell.length_b   1.000
_cell.length_c   1.000
_cell.angle_alpha   90.00
_cell.angle_beta   90.00
_cell.angle_gamma   90.00
#
_symmetry.space_group_name_H-M   'P 1'
#
loop_
_entity.id
_entity.type
_entity.pdbx_description
1 polymer ?
#
loop_
_entity_poly.entity_id
_entity_poly.type
_entity_poly.pdbx_seq_one_letter_code
_entity_poly.pdbx_strand_id
1 'polypeptide(L)'
;MSDRQYESPVAPRETLETLIGAILGAGQNVIDVGLALRYIWLCFDRIKGRLDEEWVTHGVVVGAEVTPRNLLNYVEVEEGEPYAGGNPGNAGQWLRALALVLSPIRLNSQLRREYLDALTGRYKATLEEFAGMRINDSPGTFALQHAAWNQNTIFLRLSAALDMFLFKFKDHEHSKLRFSTVTCRFGDCAGIGDLRFILKILGLNLTEFSQWIWTASTADDLKRLLRPNEEIDKRDSFTPYIASMRLCSKSPYSATANPNLHIFVHAIGCANLRARSINSRMVGDVNMPDTVANAAVLNYVRGSRYNLQPEFYRQGSFKAPEGARAALEVQSAAGSLDLE
;
A
#
# COMPACT_ATOMS: atom_id res chain seq x y z
N MET A 1 -12.29 12.47 67.26
CA MET A 1 -11.27 12.63 66.19
C MET A 1 -11.70 11.75 65.05
N SER A 2 -12.14 12.35 63.95
CA SER A 2 -12.71 11.67 62.78
C SER A 2 -11.60 11.21 61.84
N ASP A 3 -11.53 9.92 61.57
CA ASP A 3 -10.73 9.35 60.50
C ASP A 3 -11.24 9.86 59.15
N ARG A 4 -10.46 10.76 58.53
CA ARG A 4 -10.61 11.05 57.10
C ARG A 4 -9.79 10.00 56.36
N GLN A 5 -10.47 8.99 55.83
CA GLN A 5 -9.92 8.18 54.73
C GLN A 5 -9.64 9.12 53.56
N TYR A 6 -8.36 9.34 53.26
CA TYR A 6 -7.94 9.89 51.98
C TYR A 6 -8.17 8.80 50.93
N GLU A 7 -9.32 8.84 50.27
CA GLU A 7 -9.47 8.16 48.99
C GLU A 7 -8.49 8.81 48.01
N SER A 8 -7.44 8.07 47.65
CA SER A 8 -6.62 8.40 46.48
C SER A 8 -7.56 8.55 45.27
N PRO A 9 -7.45 9.62 44.47
CA PRO A 9 -8.26 9.74 43.27
C PRO A 9 -7.94 8.57 42.35
N VAL A 10 -8.93 7.70 42.15
CA VAL A 10 -8.88 6.65 41.13
C VAL A 10 -8.55 7.35 39.82
N ALA A 11 -7.36 7.08 39.26
CA ALA A 11 -6.99 7.60 37.96
C ALA A 11 -8.11 7.26 36.96
N PRO A 12 -8.55 8.21 36.11
CA PRO A 12 -9.63 7.95 35.17
C PRO A 12 -9.25 6.73 34.33
N ARG A 13 -10.11 5.70 34.37
CA ARG A 13 -9.94 4.49 33.55
C ARG A 13 -9.79 4.91 32.09
N GLU A 14 -8.81 4.33 31.39
CA GLU A 14 -8.60 4.55 29.97
C GLU A 14 -9.88 4.23 29.18
N THR A 15 -10.42 5.23 28.48
CA THR A 15 -11.58 5.11 27.59
C THR A 15 -11.21 5.58 26.19
N LEU A 16 -11.96 5.14 25.17
CA LEU A 16 -11.74 5.60 23.80
C LEU A 16 -11.85 7.14 23.72
N GLU A 17 -12.79 7.74 24.44
CA GLU A 17 -13.01 9.17 24.53
C GLU A 17 -11.79 9.90 25.11
N THR A 18 -11.18 9.37 26.19
CA THR A 18 -9.95 9.95 26.75
C THR A 18 -8.77 9.88 25.77
N LEU A 19 -8.68 8.80 24.97
CA LEU A 19 -7.66 8.67 23.92
C LEU A 19 -7.91 9.63 22.75
N ILE A 20 -9.17 9.79 22.32
CA ILE A 20 -9.55 10.79 21.30
C ILE A 20 -9.16 12.19 21.80
N GLY A 21 -9.46 12.49 23.06
CA GLY A 21 -9.10 13.75 23.71
C GLY A 21 -7.60 13.99 23.71
N ALA A 22 -6.80 12.98 24.07
CA ALA A 22 -5.36 13.05 24.00
C ALA A 22 -4.85 13.28 22.57
N ILE A 23 -5.39 12.57 21.58
CA ILE A 23 -4.95 12.66 20.17
C ILE A 23 -5.27 14.01 19.55
N LEU A 24 -6.54 14.44 19.65
CA LEU A 24 -6.99 15.68 19.02
C LEU A 24 -6.61 16.92 19.85
N GLY A 25 -6.44 16.76 21.16
CA GLY A 25 -6.03 17.82 22.08
C GLY A 25 -4.52 18.04 22.15
N ALA A 26 -3.69 17.10 21.68
CA ALA A 26 -2.23 17.26 21.66
C ALA A 26 -1.78 18.44 20.80
N GLY A 27 -2.55 18.82 19.77
CA GLY A 27 -2.19 19.89 18.85
C GLY A 27 -0.87 19.59 18.14
N GLN A 28 0.21 20.28 18.54
CA GLN A 28 1.57 20.10 18.03
C GLN A 28 2.47 19.29 18.98
N ASN A 29 1.94 18.72 20.06
CA ASN A 29 2.71 17.91 20.99
C ASN A 29 2.92 16.49 20.45
N VAL A 30 4.07 15.90 20.77
CA VAL A 30 4.37 14.50 20.44
C VAL A 30 3.57 13.59 21.36
N ILE A 31 2.85 12.66 20.75
CA ILE A 31 2.09 11.61 21.42
C ILE A 31 2.97 10.36 21.48
N ASP A 32 2.82 9.60 22.56
CA ASP A 32 3.45 8.30 22.67
C ASP A 32 2.91 7.31 21.62
N VAL A 33 3.81 6.49 21.06
CA VAL A 33 3.42 5.51 20.04
C VAL A 33 2.50 4.44 20.63
N GLY A 34 2.68 4.05 21.88
CA GLY A 34 1.86 3.07 22.56
C GLY A 34 0.40 3.52 22.71
N LEU A 35 0.18 4.81 22.99
CA LEU A 35 -1.15 5.42 22.97
C LEU A 35 -1.80 5.26 21.58
N ALA A 36 -1.05 5.56 20.52
CA ALA A 36 -1.51 5.42 19.14
C ALA A 36 -1.83 3.95 18.78
N LEU A 37 -0.97 3.00 19.16
CA LEU A 37 -1.19 1.57 18.96
C LEU A 37 -2.45 1.08 19.66
N ARG A 38 -2.60 1.46 20.93
CA ARG A 38 -3.77 1.12 21.76
C ARG A 38 -5.05 1.69 21.14
N TYR A 39 -5.01 2.95 20.71
CA TYR A 39 -6.14 3.59 20.05
C TYR A 39 -6.55 2.89 18.76
N ILE A 40 -5.59 2.59 17.87
CA ILE A 40 -5.85 1.82 16.63
C ILE A 40 -6.48 0.47 16.96
N TRP A 41 -5.90 -0.25 17.93
CA TRP A 41 -6.39 -1.56 18.34
C TRP A 41 -7.84 -1.51 18.80
N LEU A 42 -8.22 -0.55 19.65
CA LEU A 42 -9.59 -0.35 20.12
C LEU A 42 -10.54 0.02 18.97
N CYS A 43 -10.10 0.81 17.99
CA CYS A 43 -10.91 1.13 16.82
C CYS A 43 -11.26 -0.10 15.97
N PHE A 44 -10.43 -1.16 15.95
CA PHE A 44 -10.70 -2.34 15.14
C PHE A 44 -11.99 -3.07 15.54
N ASP A 45 -12.42 -3.01 16.80
CA ASP A 45 -13.70 -3.61 17.23
C ASP A 45 -14.93 -2.93 16.62
N ARG A 46 -14.76 -1.70 16.15
CA ARG A 46 -15.82 -0.92 15.49
C ARG A 46 -15.91 -1.18 13.99
N ILE A 47 -14.92 -1.85 13.41
CA ILE A 47 -14.81 -2.08 11.97
C ILE A 47 -15.05 -3.58 11.72
N LYS A 48 -16.26 -3.92 11.29
CA LYS A 48 -16.72 -5.30 11.15
C LYS A 48 -17.20 -5.58 9.73
N GLY A 49 -16.77 -6.71 9.18
CA GLY A 49 -17.18 -7.20 7.88
C GLY A 49 -17.67 -8.63 8.00
N ARG A 50 -18.65 -8.99 7.18
CA ARG A 50 -19.12 -10.37 7.04
C ARG A 50 -18.67 -10.90 5.68
N LEU A 51 -18.02 -12.05 5.68
CA LEU A 51 -17.61 -12.69 4.45
C LEU A 51 -18.76 -13.48 3.83
N ASP A 52 -18.87 -13.38 2.51
CA ASP A 52 -19.74 -14.25 1.70
C ASP A 52 -19.05 -15.59 1.37
N GLU A 53 -17.72 -15.57 1.25
CA GLU A 53 -16.87 -16.71 0.92
C GLU A 53 -15.69 -16.83 1.89
N GLU A 54 -15.18 -18.06 2.08
CA GLU A 54 -14.06 -18.31 2.99
C GLU A 54 -12.80 -17.54 2.55
N TRP A 55 -12.24 -16.74 3.47
CA TRP A 55 -10.98 -16.05 3.24
C TRP A 55 -9.82 -16.85 3.82
N VAL A 56 -9.08 -17.48 2.91
CA VAL A 56 -7.86 -18.23 3.20
C VAL A 56 -6.68 -17.55 2.53
N THR A 57 -5.53 -17.42 3.19
CA THR A 57 -4.26 -16.97 2.58
C THR A 57 -3.08 -17.64 3.26
N HIS A 58 -2.16 -18.20 2.46
CA HIS A 58 -1.01 -18.99 2.97
C HIS A 58 -1.41 -20.10 3.96
N GLY A 59 -2.57 -20.73 3.73
CA GLY A 59 -3.14 -21.77 4.59
C GLY A 59 -3.79 -21.28 5.89
N VAL A 60 -3.83 -19.96 6.14
CA VAL A 60 -4.48 -19.36 7.31
C VAL A 60 -5.92 -18.98 6.96
N VAL A 61 -6.88 -19.44 7.76
CA VAL A 61 -8.30 -19.09 7.66
C VAL A 61 -8.61 -17.92 8.58
N VAL A 62 -9.19 -16.83 8.06
CA VAL A 62 -9.42 -15.58 8.81
C VAL A 62 -10.73 -15.61 9.64
N GLY A 63 -11.71 -16.43 9.25
CA GLY A 63 -13.01 -16.59 9.93
C GLY A 63 -14.17 -15.89 9.21
N ALA A 64 -15.42 -16.09 9.67
CA ALA A 64 -16.64 -15.65 8.96
C ALA A 64 -17.08 -14.19 9.27
N GLU A 65 -17.03 -13.79 10.55
CA GLU A 65 -17.13 -12.38 10.96
C GLU A 65 -15.71 -11.86 11.20
N VAL A 66 -15.31 -10.88 10.41
CA VAL A 66 -13.93 -10.43 10.34
C VAL A 66 -13.85 -8.98 10.82
N THR A 67 -12.84 -8.71 11.62
CA THR A 67 -12.33 -7.37 11.95
C THR A 67 -10.86 -7.33 11.53
N PRO A 68 -10.24 -6.14 11.45
CA PRO A 68 -8.80 -6.07 11.24
C PRO A 68 -7.97 -6.84 12.30
N ARG A 69 -8.52 -7.09 13.51
CA ARG A 69 -7.83 -7.91 14.54
C ARG A 69 -7.65 -9.37 14.12
N ASN A 70 -8.61 -9.94 13.37
CA ASN A 70 -8.54 -11.35 12.94
C ASN A 70 -7.36 -11.62 11.99
N LEU A 71 -6.75 -10.57 11.43
CA LEU A 71 -5.56 -10.67 10.58
C LEU A 71 -4.25 -10.70 11.37
N LEU A 72 -4.31 -10.60 12.70
CA LEU A 72 -3.16 -10.47 13.58
C LEU A 72 -3.24 -11.50 14.71
N ASN A 73 -2.08 -12.08 15.04
CA ASN A 73 -1.93 -12.82 16.28
C ASN A 73 -1.32 -11.88 17.33
N TYR A 74 -1.94 -11.79 18.51
CA TYR A 74 -1.43 -11.01 19.62
C TYR A 74 -1.30 -11.89 20.85
N VAL A 75 -0.29 -11.58 21.66
CA VAL A 75 -0.07 -12.17 22.97
C VAL A 75 -0.20 -11.03 23.96
N GLU A 76 -1.12 -11.15 24.90
CA GLU A 76 -1.23 -10.20 26.00
C GLU A 76 0.03 -10.32 26.87
N VAL A 77 0.69 -9.19 27.08
CA VAL A 77 1.75 -9.04 28.07
C VAL A 77 1.14 -8.32 29.27
N GLU A 78 1.78 -8.39 30.45
CA GLU A 78 1.30 -7.73 31.67
C GLU A 78 0.74 -6.33 31.40
N GLU A 79 -0.42 -6.06 32.01
CA GLU A 79 -1.17 -4.82 31.81
C GLU A 79 -0.30 -3.65 32.28
N GLY A 80 0.14 -2.82 31.33
CA GLY A 80 0.91 -1.63 31.63
C GLY A 80 0.06 -0.55 32.30
N GLU A 81 0.72 0.46 32.86
CA GLU A 81 0.03 1.64 33.39
C GLU A 81 -0.84 2.29 32.30
N PRO A 82 -2.08 2.68 32.61
CA PRO A 82 -2.96 3.32 31.63
C PRO A 82 -2.34 4.62 31.12
N TYR A 83 -2.49 4.90 29.83
CA TYR A 83 -2.01 6.16 29.28
C TYR A 83 -2.75 7.33 29.94
N ALA A 84 -2.02 8.39 30.30
CA ALA A 84 -2.61 9.60 30.84
C ALA A 84 -3.60 10.19 29.82
N GLY A 85 -4.88 9.92 30.04
CA GLY A 85 -5.97 10.44 29.21
C GLY A 85 -6.04 11.95 29.34
N GLY A 86 -6.15 12.65 28.20
CA GLY A 86 -6.55 14.05 28.20
C GLY A 86 -8.00 14.21 28.66
N ASN A 87 -8.49 15.45 28.67
CA ASN A 87 -9.94 15.68 28.80
C ASN A 87 -10.70 14.84 27.76
N PRO A 88 -11.78 14.12 28.13
CA PRO A 88 -12.52 13.27 27.20
C PRO A 88 -12.90 14.02 25.91
N GLY A 89 -12.51 13.46 24.78
CA GLY A 89 -12.88 13.95 23.46
C GLY A 89 -14.28 13.50 23.04
N ASN A 90 -14.76 14.05 21.93
CA ASN A 90 -16.05 13.65 21.35
C ASN A 90 -15.93 12.27 20.69
N ALA A 91 -16.69 11.28 21.18
CA ALA A 91 -16.74 9.91 20.66
C ALA A 91 -17.05 9.84 19.14
N GLY A 92 -17.81 10.80 18.60
CA GLY A 92 -18.12 10.90 17.17
C GLY A 92 -16.91 11.25 16.29
N GLN A 93 -15.81 11.72 16.86
CA GLN A 93 -14.59 12.11 16.13
C GLN A 93 -13.57 10.96 16.00
N TRP A 94 -13.98 9.72 16.32
CA TRP A 94 -13.06 8.59 16.35
C TRP A 94 -12.40 8.29 14.98
N LEU A 95 -13.14 8.44 13.88
CA LEU A 95 -12.62 8.26 12.50
C LEU A 95 -11.56 9.32 12.17
N ARG A 96 -11.81 10.58 12.53
CA ARG A 96 -10.87 11.68 12.35
C ARG A 96 -9.59 11.42 13.14
N ALA A 97 -9.71 11.05 14.42
CA ALA A 97 -8.56 10.73 15.27
C ALA A 97 -7.77 9.52 14.72
N LEU A 98 -8.46 8.49 14.22
CA LEU A 98 -7.82 7.31 13.61
C LEU A 98 -7.05 7.68 12.35
N ALA A 99 -7.67 8.44 11.45
CA ALA A 99 -7.02 8.93 10.25
C ALA A 99 -5.83 9.83 10.58
N LEU A 100 -5.93 10.71 11.58
CA LEU A 100 -4.79 11.54 12.01
C LEU A 100 -3.62 10.70 12.52
N VAL A 101 -3.89 9.70 13.38
CA VAL A 101 -2.88 8.76 13.89
C VAL A 101 -2.20 7.97 12.77
N LEU A 102 -2.95 7.60 11.72
CA LEU A 102 -2.43 6.89 10.55
C LEU A 102 -1.73 7.81 9.53
N SER A 103 -1.78 9.14 9.70
CA SER A 103 -1.18 10.08 8.76
C SER A 103 0.32 9.90 8.52
N PRO A 104 1.17 9.49 9.50
CA PRO A 104 2.58 9.23 9.24
C PRO A 104 2.82 8.15 8.17
N ILE A 105 1.95 7.15 8.04
CA ILE A 105 2.09 6.06 7.05
C ILE A 105 2.14 6.59 5.61
N ARG A 106 1.39 7.66 5.34
CA ARG A 106 1.25 8.21 3.98
C ARG A 106 1.98 9.53 3.78
N LEU A 107 1.94 10.41 4.79
CA LEU A 107 2.49 11.76 4.67
C LEU A 107 3.98 11.83 5.06
N ASN A 108 4.50 10.92 5.87
CA ASN A 108 5.95 10.80 6.08
C ASN A 108 6.56 9.90 4.98
N SER A 109 6.49 10.37 3.74
CA SER A 109 7.01 9.69 2.55
C SER A 109 8.05 10.55 1.83
N GLN A 110 8.99 9.92 1.12
CA GLN A 110 10.04 10.60 0.35
C GLN A 110 9.51 11.20 -0.99
N LEU A 111 8.30 11.74 -0.98
CA LEU A 111 7.66 12.32 -2.15
C LEU A 111 8.21 13.72 -2.42
N ARG A 112 8.07 14.18 -3.68
CA ARG A 112 8.37 15.56 -4.05
C ARG A 112 7.49 16.53 -3.26
N ARG A 113 8.07 17.64 -2.82
CA ARG A 113 7.42 18.59 -1.89
C ARG A 113 6.09 19.10 -2.42
N GLU A 114 6.02 19.45 -3.71
CA GLU A 114 4.81 19.96 -4.35
C GLU A 114 3.68 18.92 -4.32
N TYR A 115 4.01 17.64 -4.53
CA TYR A 115 3.03 16.56 -4.46
C TYR A 115 2.60 16.29 -3.01
N LEU A 116 3.54 16.37 -2.07
CA LEU A 116 3.27 16.18 -0.64
C LEU A 116 2.33 17.27 -0.10
N ASP A 117 2.51 18.52 -0.53
CA ASP A 117 1.64 19.64 -0.15
C ASP A 117 0.21 19.42 -0.66
N ALA A 118 0.06 19.07 -1.94
CA ALA A 118 -1.24 18.73 -2.53
C ALA A 118 -1.89 17.51 -1.86
N LEU A 119 -1.09 16.50 -1.47
CA LEU A 119 -1.56 15.34 -0.75
C LEU A 119 -2.02 15.69 0.67
N THR A 120 -1.27 16.55 1.37
CA THR A 120 -1.61 17.04 2.70
C THR A 120 -2.92 17.83 2.69
N GLY A 121 -3.15 18.65 1.66
CA GLY A 121 -4.42 19.34 1.46
C GLY A 121 -5.60 18.39 1.28
N ARG A 122 -5.44 17.35 0.44
CA ARG A 122 -6.46 16.29 0.29
C ARG A 122 -6.67 15.51 1.60
N TYR A 123 -5.60 15.24 2.35
CA TYR A 123 -5.68 14.58 3.64
C TYR A 123 -6.52 15.38 4.63
N LYS A 124 -6.27 16.68 4.72
CA LYS A 124 -7.05 17.57 5.58
C LYS A 124 -8.53 17.59 5.19
N ALA A 125 -8.86 17.65 3.90
CA ALA A 125 -10.25 17.59 3.44
C ALA A 125 -10.96 16.29 3.88
N THR A 126 -10.27 15.15 3.84
CA THR A 126 -10.81 13.89 4.35
C THR A 126 -11.03 13.92 5.86
N LEU A 127 -10.13 14.53 6.62
CA LEU A 127 -10.31 14.70 8.07
C LEU A 127 -11.51 15.61 8.38
N GLU A 128 -11.73 16.68 7.62
CA GLU A 128 -12.89 17.56 7.76
C GLU A 128 -14.20 16.83 7.43
N GLU A 129 -14.18 15.93 6.45
CA GLU A 129 -15.31 15.06 6.13
C GLU A 129 -15.65 14.16 7.33
N PHE A 130 -14.66 13.48 7.92
CA PHE A 130 -14.87 12.65 9.11
C PHE A 130 -15.28 13.47 10.34
N ALA A 131 -14.87 14.74 10.41
CA ALA A 131 -15.26 15.64 11.49
C ALA A 131 -16.70 16.16 11.35
N GLY A 132 -17.22 16.22 10.12
CA GLY A 132 -18.47 16.93 9.78
C GLY A 132 -18.34 18.47 9.87
N MET A 133 -17.12 18.99 9.99
CA MET A 133 -16.85 20.41 10.18
C MET A 133 -15.43 20.77 9.74
N ARG A 134 -15.15 22.07 9.58
CA ARG A 134 -13.77 22.55 9.41
C ARG A 134 -12.98 22.32 10.68
N ILE A 135 -11.71 21.97 10.51
CA ILE A 135 -10.80 21.64 11.60
C ILE A 135 -9.49 22.41 11.49
N ASN A 136 -8.86 22.62 12.63
CA ASN A 136 -7.54 23.24 12.72
C ASN A 136 -6.39 22.23 12.71
N ASP A 137 -6.67 20.96 12.42
CA ASP A 137 -5.65 19.92 12.35
C ASP A 137 -4.65 20.21 11.23
N SER A 138 -3.38 19.89 11.51
CA SER A 138 -2.30 19.89 10.53
C SER A 138 -1.76 18.47 10.37
N PRO A 139 -2.37 17.63 9.51
CA PRO A 139 -1.93 16.24 9.34
C PRO A 139 -0.49 16.13 8.83
N GLY A 140 -0.02 17.11 8.05
CA GLY A 140 1.39 17.16 7.60
C GLY A 140 2.36 17.38 8.77
N THR A 141 2.05 18.33 9.65
CA THR A 141 2.86 18.57 10.86
C THR A 141 2.83 17.37 11.80
N PHE A 142 1.64 16.82 12.04
CA PHE A 142 1.47 15.63 12.87
C PHE A 142 2.29 14.46 12.34
N ALA A 143 2.21 14.19 11.03
CA ALA A 143 2.98 13.13 10.38
C ALA A 143 4.50 13.30 10.52
N LEU A 144 4.99 14.55 10.41
CA LEU A 144 6.40 14.86 10.55
C LEU A 144 6.90 14.65 11.99
N GLN A 145 6.13 15.08 12.98
CA GLN A 145 6.47 14.93 14.40
C GLN A 145 6.51 13.47 14.84
N HIS A 146 5.68 12.63 14.20
CA HIS A 146 5.55 11.20 14.51
C HIS A 146 6.21 10.32 13.45
N ALA A 147 7.17 10.85 12.69
CA ALA A 147 7.85 10.15 11.60
C ALA A 147 8.48 8.81 12.02
N ALA A 148 8.98 8.73 13.26
CA ALA A 148 9.60 7.54 13.83
C ALA A 148 8.63 6.35 13.97
N TRP A 149 7.31 6.58 14.00
CA TRP A 149 6.32 5.50 14.07
C TRP A 149 6.38 4.57 12.86
N ASN A 150 6.83 5.05 11.69
CA ASN A 150 7.04 4.22 10.50
C ASN A 150 8.17 3.18 10.68
N GLN A 151 8.98 3.28 11.74
CA GLN A 151 9.96 2.25 12.11
C GLN A 151 9.40 1.25 13.14
N ASN A 152 8.28 1.57 13.80
CA ASN A 152 7.64 0.69 14.76
C ASN A 152 6.91 -0.44 14.03
N THR A 153 7.31 -1.69 14.32
CA THR A 153 6.76 -2.88 13.66
C THR A 153 5.28 -3.09 13.96
N ILE A 154 4.83 -2.80 15.18
CA ILE A 154 3.43 -3.00 15.58
C ILE A 154 2.56 -1.97 14.84
N PHE A 155 3.00 -0.72 14.75
CA PHE A 155 2.29 0.34 14.03
C PHE A 155 2.09 -0.02 12.55
N LEU A 156 3.13 -0.52 11.88
CA LEU A 156 3.04 -0.98 10.50
C LEU A 156 2.10 -2.19 10.33
N ARG A 157 2.15 -3.16 11.24
CA ARG A 157 1.27 -4.35 11.22
C ARG A 157 -0.20 -3.97 11.39
N LEU A 158 -0.52 -3.10 12.34
CA LEU A 158 -1.88 -2.59 12.53
C LEU A 158 -2.36 -1.83 11.28
N SER A 159 -1.54 -0.93 10.75
CA SER A 159 -1.88 -0.16 9.54
C SER A 159 -2.13 -1.07 8.33
N ALA A 160 -1.31 -2.11 8.17
CA ALA A 160 -1.46 -3.10 7.09
C ALA A 160 -2.72 -3.96 7.26
N ALA A 161 -3.04 -4.40 8.48
CA ALA A 161 -4.25 -5.16 8.77
C ALA A 161 -5.51 -4.34 8.44
N LEU A 162 -5.53 -3.05 8.80
CA LEU A 162 -6.62 -2.15 8.44
C LEU A 162 -6.74 -2.00 6.92
N ASP A 163 -5.63 -1.79 6.21
CA ASP A 163 -5.66 -1.67 4.75
C ASP A 163 -6.16 -2.95 4.08
N MET A 164 -5.66 -4.11 4.52
CA MET A 164 -6.01 -5.43 3.98
C MET A 164 -7.49 -5.74 4.19
N PHE A 165 -8.00 -5.45 5.38
CA PHE A 165 -9.43 -5.57 5.69
C PHE A 165 -10.27 -4.68 4.75
N LEU A 166 -9.99 -3.38 4.70
CA LEU A 166 -10.79 -2.47 3.89
C LEU A 166 -10.59 -2.69 2.37
N PHE A 167 -9.47 -3.32 1.96
CA PHE A 167 -9.26 -3.74 0.57
C PHE A 167 -10.21 -4.89 0.20
N LYS A 168 -10.37 -5.88 1.09
CA LYS A 168 -11.35 -6.97 0.92
C LYS A 168 -12.78 -6.42 0.94
N PHE A 169 -13.09 -5.52 1.87
CA PHE A 169 -14.40 -4.89 2.03
C PHE A 169 -14.46 -3.50 1.38
N LYS A 170 -14.31 -3.43 0.05
CA LYS A 170 -14.24 -2.17 -0.71
C LYS A 170 -15.45 -1.24 -0.50
N ASP A 171 -16.63 -1.82 -0.27
CA ASP A 171 -17.90 -1.11 -0.09
C ASP A 171 -18.26 -0.86 1.39
N HIS A 172 -17.33 -1.13 2.33
CA HIS A 172 -17.53 -0.84 3.75
C HIS A 172 -17.71 0.66 3.97
N GLU A 173 -18.55 1.05 4.94
CA GLU A 173 -18.80 2.44 5.34
C GLU A 173 -17.53 3.24 5.73
N HIS A 174 -16.42 2.56 5.98
CA HIS A 174 -15.15 3.16 6.42
C HIS A 174 -14.03 2.92 5.40
N SER A 175 -14.35 2.46 4.19
CA SER A 175 -13.37 2.20 3.12
C SER A 175 -12.52 3.43 2.78
N LYS A 176 -13.05 4.64 2.99
CA LYS A 176 -12.30 5.90 2.87
C LYS A 176 -11.06 5.98 3.77
N LEU A 177 -11.00 5.28 4.89
CA LEU A 177 -9.80 5.20 5.74
C LEU A 177 -8.59 4.60 5.01
N ARG A 178 -8.79 3.83 3.95
CA ARG A 178 -7.67 3.35 3.12
C ARG A 178 -6.85 4.46 2.52
N PHE A 179 -7.42 5.66 2.38
CA PHE A 179 -6.62 6.80 2.01
C PHE A 179 -5.45 7.01 2.98
N SER A 180 -5.53 6.64 4.25
CA SER A 180 -4.40 6.72 5.17
C SER A 180 -3.38 5.59 5.00
N THR A 181 -3.82 4.38 4.63
CA THR A 181 -3.04 3.14 4.73
C THR A 181 -2.68 2.48 3.40
N VAL A 182 -3.15 3.02 2.25
CA VAL A 182 -2.96 2.40 0.93
C VAL A 182 -1.49 2.12 0.59
N THR A 183 -0.56 2.90 1.15
CA THR A 183 0.88 2.74 0.95
C THR A 183 1.45 1.51 1.67
N CYS A 184 0.71 0.88 2.58
CA CYS A 184 1.08 -0.40 3.17
C CYS A 184 1.04 -1.54 2.16
N ARG A 185 0.16 -1.45 1.15
CA ARG A 185 0.01 -2.45 0.09
C ARG A 185 1.08 -2.28 -0.98
N PHE A 186 1.75 -3.37 -1.31
CA PHE A 186 2.95 -3.44 -2.14
C PHE A 186 4.10 -2.54 -1.66
N GLY A 187 4.13 -2.21 -0.37
CA GLY A 187 5.28 -1.58 0.26
C GLY A 187 6.52 -2.46 0.11
N ASP A 188 7.64 -1.88 -0.34
CA ASP A 188 8.88 -2.61 -0.67
C ASP A 188 8.72 -3.76 -1.69
N CYS A 189 7.74 -3.66 -2.60
CA CYS A 189 7.50 -4.61 -3.69
C CYS A 189 7.72 -3.98 -5.08
N ALA A 190 8.71 -3.07 -5.19
CA ALA A 190 8.96 -2.32 -6.43
C ALA A 190 9.18 -3.21 -7.66
N GLY A 191 9.83 -4.37 -7.52
CA GLY A 191 10.05 -5.32 -8.61
C GLY A 191 8.75 -5.90 -9.19
N ILE A 192 7.74 -6.20 -8.35
CA ILE A 192 6.39 -6.55 -8.85
C ILE A 192 5.79 -5.36 -9.58
N GLY A 193 5.93 -4.16 -9.01
CA GLY A 193 5.47 -2.92 -9.63
C GLY A 193 6.12 -2.65 -10.98
N ASP A 194 7.37 -3.05 -11.18
CA ASP A 194 8.13 -2.87 -12.42
C ASP A 194 7.72 -3.91 -13.45
N LEU A 195 7.50 -5.16 -13.03
CA LEU A 195 6.94 -6.20 -13.88
C LEU A 195 5.55 -5.80 -14.41
N ARG A 196 4.65 -5.35 -13.53
CA ARG A 196 3.33 -4.85 -13.97
C ARG A 196 3.46 -3.66 -14.94
N PHE A 197 4.38 -2.74 -14.65
CA PHE A 197 4.61 -1.58 -15.49
C PHE A 197 5.11 -1.96 -16.88
N ILE A 198 6.11 -2.85 -16.98
CA ILE A 198 6.72 -3.22 -18.27
C ILE A 198 5.75 -3.99 -19.16
N LEU A 199 5.01 -4.94 -18.60
CA LEU A 199 3.99 -5.72 -19.32
C LEU A 199 2.93 -4.79 -19.92
N LYS A 200 2.46 -3.81 -19.13
CA LYS A 200 1.50 -2.81 -19.59
C LYS A 200 2.04 -1.92 -20.70
N ILE A 201 3.27 -1.43 -20.61
CA ILE A 201 3.79 -0.51 -21.63
C ILE A 201 4.15 -1.22 -22.94
N LEU A 202 4.54 -2.50 -22.87
CA LEU A 202 4.87 -3.29 -24.05
C LEU A 202 3.65 -3.98 -24.68
N GLY A 203 2.55 -4.09 -23.93
CA GLY A 203 1.38 -4.87 -24.33
C GLY A 203 1.71 -6.35 -24.49
N LEU A 204 2.54 -6.88 -23.59
CA LEU A 204 2.98 -8.27 -23.59
C LEU A 204 2.45 -8.99 -22.36
N ASN A 205 2.14 -10.27 -22.51
CA ASN A 205 1.96 -11.14 -21.35
C ASN A 205 3.32 -11.57 -20.76
N LEU A 206 3.28 -12.19 -19.58
CA LEU A 206 4.49 -12.58 -18.84
C LEU A 206 5.37 -13.57 -19.62
N THR A 207 4.75 -14.52 -20.32
CA THR A 207 5.44 -15.53 -21.11
C THR A 207 6.17 -14.89 -22.27
N GLU A 208 5.50 -14.03 -23.04
CA GLU A 208 6.11 -13.28 -24.14
C GLU A 208 7.25 -12.39 -23.64
N PHE A 209 7.03 -11.65 -22.55
CA PHE A 209 8.07 -10.79 -21.97
C PHE A 209 9.31 -11.57 -21.51
N SER A 210 9.12 -12.75 -20.91
CA SER A 210 10.23 -13.58 -20.44
C SER A 210 11.18 -14.02 -21.57
N GLN A 211 10.70 -14.14 -22.81
CA GLN A 211 11.52 -14.49 -23.98
C GLN A 211 12.47 -13.36 -24.40
N TRP A 212 12.23 -12.13 -23.94
CA TRP A 212 13.09 -10.97 -24.19
C TRP A 212 14.17 -10.76 -23.11
N ILE A 213 14.27 -11.67 -22.14
CA ILE A 213 15.30 -11.62 -21.11
C ILE A 213 16.48 -12.48 -21.57
N TRP A 214 17.56 -11.82 -21.98
CA TRP A 214 18.74 -12.48 -22.55
C TRP A 214 19.97 -12.45 -21.64
N THR A 215 19.84 -11.87 -20.45
CA THR A 215 20.90 -11.87 -19.44
C THR A 215 20.51 -12.78 -18.28
N ALA A 216 21.44 -13.64 -17.85
CA ALA A 216 21.20 -14.59 -16.77
C ALA A 216 20.81 -13.89 -15.45
N SER A 217 21.42 -12.75 -15.15
CA SER A 217 21.14 -11.97 -13.94
C SER A 217 19.70 -11.43 -13.90
N THR A 218 19.18 -10.94 -15.03
CA THR A 218 17.78 -10.50 -15.13
C THR A 218 16.82 -11.68 -15.08
N ALA A 219 17.20 -12.83 -15.66
CA ALA A 219 16.40 -14.04 -15.60
C ALA A 219 16.28 -14.57 -14.16
N ASP A 220 17.35 -14.53 -13.38
CA ASP A 220 17.34 -14.95 -11.98
C ASP A 220 16.52 -13.99 -11.10
N ASP A 221 16.56 -12.69 -11.39
CA ASP A 221 15.66 -11.71 -10.77
C ASP A 221 14.18 -12.01 -11.08
N LEU A 222 13.85 -12.31 -12.34
CA LEU A 222 12.48 -12.69 -12.70
C LEU A 222 12.04 -13.99 -12.02
N LYS A 223 12.89 -15.02 -11.97
CA LYS A 223 12.60 -16.28 -11.26
C LYS A 223 12.33 -16.05 -9.77
N ARG A 224 13.07 -15.13 -9.14
CA ARG A 224 12.86 -14.77 -7.74
C ARG A 224 11.49 -14.15 -7.51
N LEU A 225 11.07 -13.23 -8.39
CA LEU A 225 9.73 -12.63 -8.32
C LEU A 225 8.62 -13.65 -8.55
N LEU A 226 8.82 -14.59 -9.47
CA LEU A 226 7.81 -15.57 -9.90
C LEU A 226 7.87 -16.90 -9.14
N ARG A 227 8.40 -16.88 -7.92
CA ARG A 227 8.48 -18.10 -7.12
C ARG A 227 7.05 -18.65 -6.91
N PRO A 228 6.81 -19.95 -7.18
CA PRO A 228 5.47 -20.53 -7.06
C PRO A 228 5.00 -20.56 -5.60
N ASN A 229 3.68 -20.61 -5.41
CA ASN A 229 2.98 -20.67 -4.12
C ASN A 229 3.15 -19.43 -3.22
N GLU A 230 3.57 -18.29 -3.80
CA GLU A 230 3.68 -17.03 -3.06
C GLU A 230 2.41 -16.16 -3.13
N GLU A 231 1.31 -16.64 -3.75
CA GLU A 231 0.03 -15.93 -3.86
C GLU A 231 0.13 -14.49 -4.46
N ILE A 232 1.12 -14.22 -5.31
CA ILE A 232 1.35 -12.91 -5.96
C ILE A 232 0.19 -12.44 -6.85
N ASP A 233 -0.57 -13.39 -7.39
CA ASP A 233 -1.75 -13.22 -8.24
C ASP A 233 -3.07 -13.11 -7.45
N LYS A 234 -3.04 -13.40 -6.14
CA LYS A 234 -4.22 -13.41 -5.28
C LYS A 234 -4.42 -12.05 -4.61
N ARG A 235 -5.56 -11.41 -4.92
CA ARG A 235 -5.86 -10.04 -4.49
C ARG A 235 -5.92 -9.87 -2.98
N ASP A 236 -6.53 -10.80 -2.27
CA ASP A 236 -6.74 -10.76 -0.83
C ASP A 236 -5.69 -11.57 -0.04
N SER A 237 -4.50 -11.75 -0.62
CA SER A 237 -3.37 -12.40 0.07
C SER A 237 -2.68 -11.47 1.08
N PHE A 238 -1.91 -12.06 1.99
CA PHE A 238 -0.90 -11.38 2.79
C PHE A 238 0.30 -10.88 1.96
N THR A 239 0.56 -11.45 0.78
CA THR A 239 1.76 -11.17 -0.04
C THR A 239 1.94 -9.69 -0.40
N PRO A 240 0.90 -8.93 -0.80
CA PRO A 240 1.01 -7.49 -0.99
C PRO A 240 1.48 -6.73 0.26
N TYR A 241 1.30 -7.28 1.46
CA TYR A 241 1.64 -6.63 2.73
C TYR A 241 2.94 -7.16 3.36
N ILE A 242 3.72 -7.96 2.63
CA ILE A 242 4.90 -8.67 3.16
C ILE A 242 5.86 -7.79 3.97
N ALA A 243 6.11 -6.55 3.51
CA ALA A 243 6.99 -5.61 4.19
C ALA A 243 6.32 -4.93 5.39
N SER A 244 5.10 -4.42 5.20
CA SER A 244 4.35 -3.70 6.24
C SER A 244 3.96 -4.61 7.40
N MET A 245 3.62 -5.87 7.13
CA MET A 245 3.37 -6.88 8.16
C MET A 245 4.65 -7.51 8.72
N ARG A 246 5.82 -7.21 8.15
CA ARG A 246 7.11 -7.80 8.53
C ARG A 246 7.07 -9.34 8.49
N LEU A 247 6.52 -9.89 7.41
CA LEU A 247 6.48 -11.34 7.17
C LEU A 247 7.86 -11.87 6.74
N CYS A 248 8.70 -10.99 6.19
CA CYS A 248 10.10 -11.26 5.89
C CYS A 248 11.00 -10.12 6.38
N SER A 249 12.27 -10.42 6.65
CA SER A 249 13.28 -9.42 7.01
C SER A 249 13.67 -8.53 5.82
N LYS A 250 13.71 -9.11 4.61
CA LYS A 250 13.99 -8.42 3.35
C LYS A 250 13.01 -8.90 2.29
N SER A 251 12.32 -7.97 1.64
CA SER A 251 11.36 -8.30 0.58
C SER A 251 12.09 -8.90 -0.63
N PRO A 252 11.71 -10.12 -1.08
CA PRO A 252 12.20 -10.71 -2.32
C PRO A 252 11.67 -9.96 -3.54
N TYR A 253 10.70 -9.05 -3.36
CA TYR A 253 10.05 -8.27 -4.41
C TYR A 253 10.56 -6.83 -4.52
N SER A 254 11.55 -6.45 -3.70
CA SER A 254 12.10 -5.09 -3.72
C SER A 254 13.00 -4.83 -4.94
N ALA A 255 13.19 -3.57 -5.30
CA ALA A 255 14.16 -3.19 -6.35
C ALA A 255 15.60 -3.57 -5.95
N THR A 256 15.92 -3.52 -4.65
CA THR A 256 17.25 -3.92 -4.13
C THR A 256 17.49 -5.42 -4.18
N ALA A 257 16.43 -6.23 -4.09
CA ALA A 257 16.52 -7.67 -4.28
C ALA A 257 16.60 -8.04 -5.76
N ASN A 258 16.00 -7.25 -6.67
CA ASN A 258 15.90 -7.53 -8.10
C ASN A 258 16.51 -6.41 -8.97
N PRO A 259 17.78 -6.04 -8.77
CA PRO A 259 18.35 -4.82 -9.35
C PRO A 259 18.53 -4.89 -10.88
N ASN A 260 18.81 -6.06 -11.45
CA ASN A 260 19.01 -6.20 -12.90
C ASN A 260 17.67 -6.09 -13.63
N LEU A 261 16.62 -6.72 -13.11
CA LEU A 261 15.27 -6.57 -13.66
C LEU A 261 14.76 -5.13 -13.53
N HIS A 262 14.99 -4.49 -12.39
CA HIS A 262 14.63 -3.08 -12.19
C HIS A 262 15.26 -2.18 -13.26
N ILE A 263 16.57 -2.33 -13.49
CA ILE A 263 17.30 -1.53 -14.48
C ILE A 263 16.88 -1.89 -15.91
N PHE A 264 16.66 -3.17 -16.21
CA PHE A 264 16.16 -3.60 -17.51
C PHE A 264 14.82 -2.94 -17.86
N VAL A 265 13.85 -2.99 -16.94
CA VAL A 265 12.54 -2.36 -17.11
C VAL A 265 12.64 -0.85 -17.29
N HIS A 266 13.45 -0.18 -16.47
CA HIS A 266 13.56 1.27 -16.53
C HIS A 266 14.38 1.75 -17.72
N ALA A 267 15.39 1.01 -18.18
CA ALA A 267 16.07 1.29 -19.45
C ALA A 267 15.08 1.25 -20.63
N ILE A 268 14.18 0.26 -20.64
CA ILE A 268 13.11 0.18 -21.64
C ILE A 268 12.17 1.38 -21.53
N GLY A 269 11.68 1.68 -20.33
CA GLY A 269 10.76 2.81 -20.14
C GLY A 269 11.38 4.19 -20.43
N CYS A 270 12.69 4.37 -20.21
CA CYS A 270 13.40 5.61 -20.56
C CYS A 270 13.42 5.83 -22.08
N ALA A 271 13.70 4.79 -22.88
CA ALA A 271 13.64 4.88 -24.34
C ALA A 271 12.22 5.19 -24.85
N ASN A 272 11.18 4.80 -24.09
CA ASN A 272 9.78 5.10 -24.37
C ASN A 272 9.28 6.39 -23.68
N LEU A 273 10.19 7.27 -23.24
CA LEU A 273 9.90 8.57 -22.61
C LEU A 273 8.94 8.49 -21.41
N ARG A 274 8.98 7.39 -20.65
CA ARG A 274 8.10 7.21 -19.49
C ARG A 274 8.68 7.94 -18.28
N ALA A 275 7.96 8.95 -17.80
CA ALA A 275 8.35 9.74 -16.62
C ALA A 275 8.66 8.89 -15.38
N ARG A 276 7.95 7.77 -15.17
CA ARG A 276 8.23 6.82 -14.08
C ARG A 276 9.65 6.26 -14.17
N SER A 277 10.10 5.87 -15.36
CA SER A 277 11.44 5.31 -15.57
C SER A 277 12.52 6.38 -15.56
N ILE A 278 12.26 7.54 -16.17
CA ILE A 278 13.21 8.68 -16.19
C ILE A 278 13.57 9.13 -14.77
N ASN A 279 12.61 9.08 -13.84
CA ASN A 279 12.82 9.46 -12.44
C ASN A 279 13.17 8.27 -11.53
N SER A 280 13.34 7.06 -12.09
CA SER A 280 13.68 5.89 -11.29
C SER A 280 15.13 5.95 -10.81
N ARG A 281 15.39 5.39 -9.64
CA ARG A 281 16.74 5.37 -9.05
C ARG A 281 17.46 4.11 -9.50
N MET A 282 18.74 4.22 -9.83
CA MET A 282 19.58 3.02 -9.97
C MET A 282 19.80 2.39 -8.60
N VAL A 283 19.75 1.06 -8.55
CA VAL A 283 19.84 0.30 -7.30
C VAL A 283 20.76 -0.90 -7.52
N GLY A 284 21.69 -1.11 -6.58
CA GLY A 284 22.59 -2.27 -6.56
C GLY A 284 23.71 -2.23 -7.61
N ASP A 285 24.60 -3.21 -7.52
CA ASP A 285 25.64 -3.46 -8.51
C ASP A 285 25.06 -4.38 -9.60
N VAL A 286 24.97 -3.87 -10.82
CA VAL A 286 24.37 -4.59 -11.95
C VAL A 286 25.32 -4.69 -13.13
N ASN A 287 25.11 -5.72 -13.95
CA ASN A 287 25.72 -5.79 -15.27
C ASN A 287 25.00 -4.83 -16.23
N MET A 288 25.32 -3.54 -16.11
CA MET A 288 24.67 -2.46 -16.85
C MET A 288 24.86 -2.57 -18.38
N PRO A 289 26.06 -2.84 -18.92
CA PRO A 289 26.27 -2.89 -20.37
C PRO A 289 25.35 -3.90 -21.06
N ASP A 290 25.32 -5.14 -20.57
CA ASP A 290 24.53 -6.20 -21.21
C ASP A 290 23.03 -5.99 -21.00
N THR A 291 22.64 -5.52 -19.81
CA THR A 291 21.24 -5.23 -19.49
C THR A 291 20.67 -4.11 -20.37
N VAL A 292 21.45 -3.04 -20.56
CA VAL A 292 21.06 -1.91 -21.41
C VAL A 292 21.09 -2.30 -22.89
N ALA A 293 22.08 -3.10 -23.33
CA ALA A 293 22.13 -3.61 -24.70
C ALA A 293 20.90 -4.47 -25.03
N ASN A 294 20.52 -5.40 -24.13
CA ASN A 294 19.29 -6.19 -24.29
C ASN A 294 18.05 -5.27 -24.38
N ALA A 295 17.94 -4.31 -23.46
CA ALA A 295 16.82 -3.35 -23.46
C ALA A 295 16.76 -2.52 -24.77
N ALA A 296 17.92 -2.13 -25.32
CA ALA A 296 18.00 -1.40 -26.57
C ALA A 296 17.50 -2.21 -27.76
N VAL A 297 17.85 -3.51 -27.83
CA VAL A 297 17.36 -4.39 -28.90
C VAL A 297 15.86 -4.57 -28.81
N LEU A 298 15.31 -4.85 -27.61
CA LEU A 298 13.87 -4.97 -27.41
C LEU A 298 13.15 -3.71 -27.87
N ASN A 299 13.62 -2.53 -27.44
CA ASN A 299 13.06 -1.24 -27.85
C ASN A 299 13.13 -1.04 -29.36
N TYR A 300 14.26 -1.36 -29.99
CA TYR A 300 14.41 -1.21 -31.43
C TYR A 300 13.43 -2.11 -32.19
N VAL A 301 13.30 -3.37 -31.80
CA VAL A 301 12.39 -4.31 -32.48
C VAL A 301 10.93 -3.89 -32.29
N ARG A 302 10.52 -3.54 -31.07
CA ARG A 302 9.13 -3.12 -30.79
C ARG A 302 8.81 -1.75 -31.35
N GLY A 303 9.78 -0.84 -31.37
CA GLY A 303 9.65 0.51 -31.94
C GLY A 303 9.75 0.54 -33.47
N SER A 304 10.19 -0.55 -34.12
CA SER A 304 10.24 -0.68 -35.59
C SER A 304 9.10 -1.52 -36.16
N ARG A 305 8.44 -2.34 -35.33
CA ARG A 305 7.33 -3.21 -35.74
C ARG A 305 6.04 -2.82 -35.03
N TYR A 306 5.42 -1.74 -35.52
CA TYR A 306 4.09 -1.35 -35.05
C TYR A 306 3.01 -2.21 -35.70
N ASN A 307 2.06 -2.67 -34.90
CA ASN A 307 0.83 -3.28 -35.38
C ASN A 307 -0.20 -2.18 -35.75
N LEU A 308 0.17 -1.29 -36.67
CA LEU A 308 -0.75 -0.27 -37.18
C LEU A 308 -1.66 -0.91 -38.22
N GLN A 309 -2.96 -0.85 -37.97
CA GLN A 309 -3.99 -1.17 -38.94
C GLN A 309 -5.04 -0.05 -38.95
N PRO A 310 -5.73 0.20 -40.07
CA PRO A 310 -6.84 1.13 -40.08
C PRO A 310 -7.96 0.62 -39.15
N GLU A 311 -8.44 1.46 -38.23
CA GLU A 311 -9.55 1.11 -37.31
C GLU A 311 -10.90 1.65 -37.76
N PHE A 312 -10.89 2.63 -38.67
CA PHE A 312 -12.09 3.26 -39.20
C PHE A 312 -12.23 2.94 -40.68
N TYR A 313 -13.44 2.49 -41.05
CA TYR A 313 -13.79 2.12 -42.41
C TYR A 313 -15.09 2.79 -42.79
N ARG A 314 -15.20 3.21 -44.06
CA ARG A 314 -16.47 3.69 -44.61
C ARG A 314 -17.46 2.53 -44.60
N GLN A 315 -18.71 2.79 -44.20
CA GLN A 315 -19.77 1.79 -44.23
C GLN A 315 -19.86 1.18 -45.66
N GLY A 316 -19.71 -0.14 -45.76
CA GLY A 316 -19.68 -0.86 -47.05
C GLY A 316 -18.29 -1.07 -47.68
N SER A 317 -17.19 -0.64 -47.05
CA SER A 317 -15.82 -0.97 -47.50
C SER A 317 -15.32 -2.30 -46.92
N PHE A 318 -14.40 -2.96 -47.63
CA PHE A 318 -13.73 -4.17 -47.15
C PHE A 318 -12.94 -3.82 -45.87
N LYS A 319 -13.35 -4.38 -44.73
CA LYS A 319 -12.55 -4.35 -43.50
C LYS A 319 -11.22 -5.09 -43.76
N ALA A 320 -10.15 -4.69 -43.06
CA ALA A 320 -9.00 -5.58 -42.92
C ALA A 320 -9.47 -6.94 -42.34
N PRO A 321 -8.83 -8.07 -42.70
CA PRO A 321 -9.25 -9.39 -42.24
C PRO A 321 -9.45 -9.39 -40.72
N GLU A 322 -10.66 -9.77 -40.27
CA GLU A 322 -11.11 -9.67 -38.87
C GLU A 322 -10.17 -10.37 -37.86
N GLY A 323 -9.35 -11.32 -38.32
CA GLY A 323 -8.35 -12.01 -37.52
C GLY A 323 -7.25 -11.10 -36.95
N ALA A 324 -6.89 -10.00 -37.62
CA ALA A 324 -5.85 -9.08 -37.13
C ALA A 324 -6.32 -8.28 -35.91
N ARG A 325 -7.57 -7.82 -35.92
CA ARG A 325 -8.18 -7.12 -34.79
C ARG A 325 -8.45 -8.05 -33.61
N ALA A 326 -8.98 -9.25 -33.84
CA ALA A 326 -9.17 -10.23 -32.77
C ALA A 326 -7.85 -10.61 -32.09
N ALA A 327 -6.76 -10.79 -32.87
CA ALA A 327 -5.43 -11.06 -32.31
C ALA A 327 -4.89 -9.87 -31.47
N LEU A 328 -5.12 -8.63 -31.92
CA LEU A 328 -4.72 -7.42 -31.19
C LEU A 328 -5.55 -7.18 -29.94
N GLU A 329 -6.86 -7.46 -29.98
CA GLU A 329 -7.75 -7.37 -28.82
C GLU A 329 -7.40 -8.43 -27.77
N VAL A 330 -7.07 -9.66 -28.17
CA VAL A 330 -6.56 -10.71 -27.26
C VAL A 330 -5.22 -10.30 -26.63
N GLN A 331 -4.30 -9.72 -27.41
CA GLN A 331 -3.00 -9.27 -26.91
C GLN A 331 -3.12 -8.05 -25.97
N SER A 332 -4.08 -7.16 -26.23
CA SER A 332 -4.41 -6.02 -25.36
C SER A 332 -5.11 -6.46 -24.06
N ALA A 333 -6.00 -7.45 -24.13
CA ALA A 333 -6.74 -7.99 -22.99
C ALA A 333 -5.85 -8.84 -22.05
N ALA A 334 -4.88 -9.58 -22.58
CA ALA A 334 -3.96 -10.41 -21.80
C ALA A 334 -2.91 -9.61 -20.97
N GLY A 335 -2.84 -8.28 -21.16
CA GLY A 335 -1.92 -7.39 -20.45
C GLY A 335 -2.35 -6.97 -19.05
N SER A 336 -3.57 -7.30 -18.60
CA SER A 336 -3.97 -7.07 -17.20
C SER A 336 -3.67 -8.32 -16.35
N LEU A 337 -2.51 -8.33 -15.71
CA LEU A 337 -2.48 -8.89 -14.35
C LEU A 337 -3.44 -8.02 -13.56
N ASP A 338 -4.65 -8.53 -13.40
CA ASP A 338 -5.79 -7.92 -12.73
C ASP A 338 -5.51 -7.90 -11.21
N LEU A 339 -4.49 -7.13 -10.83
CA LEU A 339 -3.98 -6.90 -9.49
C LEU A 339 -4.39 -5.51 -8.98
N GLU A 340 -5.59 -5.03 -9.36
CA GLU A 340 -6.17 -3.83 -8.75
C GLU A 340 -6.49 -4.05 -7.28
#